data_AF-A0A7X1FK93-F1
#
_entry.id   AF-A0A7X1FK93-F1
#
_cell.length_a   1.000
_cell.length_b   1.000
_cell.length_c   1.000
_cell.angle_alpha   90.00
_cell.angle_beta   90.00
_cell.angle_gamma   90.00
#
_symmetry.space_group_name_H-M   'P 1'
#
loop_
_entity.id
_entity.type
_entity.pdbx_description
1 polymer ?
#
loop_
_entity_poly.entity_id
_entity_poly.type
_entity_poly.pdbx_seq_one_letter_code
_entity_poly.pdbx_strand_id
1 'polypeptide(L)'
;MTIDKEKLKALAERAIANNHPGGGGNPFPALAVRAADVLTLLAEIERLEVDNGSMRGSTKRMGEDASRAQKQARKTLREIDQLKAENGSLAAKIECFDEGMRAIASTLGAGGYNAEYLSAADLVEKVRWGVDHLCDVHERRLGDAKAENEALRKDAERYRWLRDRCGIVEYKVIAGSIGPGMLPSGEKLEMAIDAVMSKVEKL
;
A
#
# COMPACT_ATOMS: atom_id res chain seq x y z
N MET A 1 64.73 -14.33 19.87
CA MET A 1 66.04 -13.92 20.41
C MET A 1 65.85 -12.52 20.97
N THR A 2 66.00 -12.34 22.28
CA THR A 2 65.82 -11.04 22.96
C THR A 2 67.19 -10.46 23.22
N ILE A 3 67.53 -9.36 22.55
CA ILE A 3 68.79 -8.66 22.77
C ILE A 3 68.56 -7.65 23.89
N ASP A 4 69.40 -7.68 24.91
CA ASP A 4 69.41 -6.71 26.00
C ASP A 4 70.04 -5.40 25.50
N LYS A 5 69.18 -4.49 25.04
CA LYS A 5 69.57 -3.22 24.41
C LYS A 5 70.25 -2.28 25.38
N GLU A 6 69.83 -2.27 26.65
CA GLU A 6 70.45 -1.42 27.67
C GLU A 6 71.89 -1.87 27.94
N LYS A 7 72.11 -3.18 28.08
CA LYS A 7 73.46 -3.73 28.22
C LYS A 7 74.34 -3.44 27.01
N LEU A 8 73.77 -3.51 25.80
CA LEU A 8 74.49 -3.20 24.55
C LEU A 8 74.86 -1.71 24.45
N LYS A 9 73.93 -0.82 24.83
CA LYS A 9 74.13 0.63 24.89
C LYS A 9 75.22 1.01 25.88
N ALA A 10 75.16 0.46 27.10
CA ALA A 10 76.16 0.70 28.15
C ALA A 10 77.57 0.23 27.73
N LEU A 11 77.68 -0.89 27.01
CA LEU A 11 78.95 -1.38 26.46
C LEU A 11 79.49 -0.46 25.35
N ALA A 12 78.64 0.03 24.45
CA ALA A 12 79.03 0.94 23.38
C ALA A 12 79.48 2.32 23.92
N GLU A 13 78.74 2.90 24.87
CA GLU A 13 79.11 4.15 25.54
C GLU A 13 80.45 4.02 26.28
N ARG A 14 80.67 2.91 26.98
CA ARG A 14 81.94 2.61 27.67
C ARG A 14 83.11 2.43 26.70
N ALA A 15 82.88 1.84 25.53
CA ALA A 15 83.91 1.68 24.49
C ALA A 15 84.31 3.02 23.85
N ILE A 16 83.37 3.96 23.68
CA ILE A 16 83.67 5.33 23.21
C ILE A 16 84.46 6.09 24.28
N ALA A 17 84.05 6.00 25.55
CA ALA A 17 84.74 6.68 26.66
C ALA A 17 86.19 6.19 26.86
N ASN A 18 86.45 4.91 26.59
CA ASN A 18 87.78 4.30 26.70
C ASN A 18 88.69 4.52 25.47
N ASN A 19 88.14 4.93 24.32
CA ASN A 19 88.92 5.31 23.13
C ASN A 19 89.49 6.73 23.27
N HIS A 20 90.31 6.92 24.30
CA HIS A 20 91.04 8.15 24.57
C HIS A 20 92.14 8.36 23.48
N PRO A 21 92.31 9.56 22.91
CA PRO A 21 93.29 9.81 21.83
C PRO A 21 94.78 9.74 22.26
N GLY A 22 95.10 9.15 23.41
CA GLY A 22 96.45 9.13 24.00
C GLY A 22 97.21 7.80 23.96
N GLY A 23 96.64 6.72 23.41
CA GLY A 23 97.24 5.38 23.47
C GLY A 23 97.64 4.84 22.09
N GLY A 24 98.91 4.99 21.71
CA GLY A 24 99.48 4.33 20.54
C GLY A 24 99.54 2.81 20.75
N GLY A 25 98.74 2.05 20.01
CA GLY A 25 98.79 0.60 20.10
C GLY A 25 97.74 -0.12 19.26
N ASN A 26 98.16 -0.48 18.04
CA ASN A 26 97.56 -1.43 17.09
C ASN A 26 96.25 -1.04 16.36
N PRO A 27 96.29 -0.87 15.02
CA PRO A 27 95.11 -0.83 14.19
C PRO A 27 94.59 -2.27 14.02
N PHE A 28 93.59 -2.66 14.79
CA PHE A 28 92.87 -3.90 14.48
C PHE A 28 92.12 -3.72 13.14
N PRO A 29 92.28 -4.65 12.18
CA PRO A 29 91.87 -4.43 10.80
C PRO A 29 90.36 -4.60 10.59
N ALA A 30 89.78 -3.62 9.87
CA ALA A 30 88.80 -3.77 8.80
C ALA A 30 87.43 -4.46 9.00
N LEU A 31 87.07 -4.99 10.18
CA LEU A 31 85.71 -5.54 10.43
C LEU A 31 85.06 -5.07 11.75
N ALA A 32 85.70 -4.16 12.48
CA ALA A 32 85.21 -3.68 13.77
C ALA A 32 84.09 -2.65 13.60
N VAL A 33 82.85 -3.04 13.92
CA VAL A 33 81.72 -2.10 14.06
C VAL A 33 82.12 -1.03 15.08
N ARG A 34 82.12 0.25 14.67
CA ARG A 34 82.47 1.33 15.61
C ARG A 34 81.35 1.46 16.63
N ALA A 35 81.69 1.70 17.90
CA ALA A 35 80.71 1.86 18.96
C ALA A 35 79.67 2.97 18.68
N ALA A 36 80.05 4.02 17.93
CA ALA A 36 79.13 5.05 17.43
C ALA A 36 78.10 4.50 16.42
N ASP A 37 78.49 3.56 15.55
CA ASP A 37 77.58 2.90 14.62
C ASP A 37 76.60 2.00 15.40
N VAL A 38 77.05 1.36 16.50
CA VAL A 38 76.17 0.58 17.41
C VAL A 38 75.10 1.46 18.06
N LEU A 39 75.47 2.64 18.59
CA LEU A 39 74.50 3.57 19.18
C LEU A 39 73.50 4.11 18.14
N THR A 40 73.98 4.39 16.93
CA THR A 40 73.12 4.82 15.80
C THR A 40 72.12 3.73 15.44
N LEU A 41 72.57 2.48 15.37
CA LEU A 41 71.70 1.32 15.12
C LEU A 41 70.68 1.10 16.26
N LEU A 42 71.07 1.28 17.52
CA LEU A 42 70.15 1.17 18.66
C LEU A 42 69.06 2.25 18.62
N ALA A 43 69.42 3.50 18.33
CA ALA A 43 68.46 4.59 18.17
C ALA A 43 67.48 4.33 17.01
N GLU A 44 67.99 3.81 15.89
CA GLU A 44 67.16 3.44 14.74
C GLU A 44 66.21 2.28 15.06
N ILE A 45 66.66 1.28 15.84
CA ILE A 45 65.80 0.18 16.31
C ILE A 45 64.66 0.73 17.18
N GLU A 46 64.94 1.63 18.13
CA GLU A 46 63.92 2.25 18.97
C GLU A 46 62.90 3.02 18.15
N ARG A 47 63.36 3.81 17.16
CA ARG A 47 62.48 4.52 16.22
C ARG A 47 61.56 3.56 15.45
N LEU A 48 62.13 2.49 14.88
CA LEU A 48 61.38 1.50 14.12
C LEU A 48 60.36 0.73 14.98
N GLU A 49 60.63 0.51 16.26
CA GLU A 49 59.68 -0.12 17.18
C GLU A 49 58.47 0.77 17.47
N VAL A 50 58.70 2.07 17.66
CA VAL A 50 57.62 3.05 17.82
C VAL A 50 56.77 3.12 16.55
N ASP A 51 57.41 3.23 15.38
CA ASP A 51 56.73 3.26 14.08
C ASP A 51 55.92 1.98 13.84
N ASN A 52 56.50 0.80 14.12
CA ASN A 52 55.81 -0.48 14.01
C ASN A 52 54.63 -0.60 14.97
N GLY A 53 54.75 -0.10 16.20
CA GLY A 53 53.66 -0.02 17.16
C GLY A 53 52.51 0.85 16.65
N SER A 54 52.85 2.01 16.09
CA SER A 54 51.89 2.94 15.47
C SER A 54 51.18 2.29 14.28
N MET A 55 51.93 1.65 13.38
CA MET A 55 51.38 0.93 12.22
C MET A 55 50.44 -0.20 12.65
N ARG A 56 50.83 -1.03 13.62
CA ARG A 56 49.96 -2.09 14.16
C ARG A 56 48.66 -1.53 14.72
N GLY A 57 48.73 -0.42 15.45
CA GLY A 57 47.55 0.28 15.94
C GLY A 57 46.65 0.79 14.81
N SER A 58 47.26 1.35 13.77
CA SER A 58 46.55 1.82 12.57
C SER A 58 45.85 0.69 11.82
N THR A 59 46.57 -0.40 11.52
CA THR A 59 46.01 -1.58 10.83
C THR A 59 44.86 -2.19 11.62
N LYS A 60 44.97 -2.25 12.95
CA LYS A 60 43.87 -2.73 13.80
C LYS A 60 42.63 -1.85 13.68
N ARG A 61 42.78 -0.53 13.77
CA ARG A 61 41.67 0.43 13.61
C ARG A 61 41.01 0.31 12.24
N MET A 62 41.81 0.23 11.17
CA MET A 62 41.29 0.01 9.82
C MET A 62 40.48 -1.28 9.70
N GLY A 63 40.93 -2.37 10.32
CA GLY A 63 40.19 -3.63 10.34
C GLY A 63 38.85 -3.52 11.07
N GLU A 64 38.81 -2.81 12.19
CA GLU A 64 37.58 -2.53 12.94
C GLU A 64 36.60 -1.66 12.14
N ASP A 65 37.09 -0.60 11.49
CA ASP A 65 36.29 0.29 10.66
C ASP A 65 35.73 -0.42 9.43
N ALA A 66 36.55 -1.23 8.75
CA ALA A 66 36.10 -2.07 7.63
C ALA A 66 35.01 -3.05 8.07
N SER A 67 35.16 -3.67 9.24
CA SER A 67 34.14 -4.58 9.81
C SER A 67 32.84 -3.84 10.13
N ARG A 68 32.92 -2.63 10.70
CA ARG A 68 31.74 -1.78 10.98
C ARG A 68 31.04 -1.37 9.68
N ALA A 69 31.80 -0.91 8.69
CA ALA A 69 31.28 -0.54 7.37
C ALA A 69 30.59 -1.73 6.69
N GLN A 70 31.18 -2.92 6.75
CA GLN A 70 30.58 -4.14 6.19
C GLN A 70 29.27 -4.52 6.90
N LYS A 71 29.23 -4.43 8.24
CA LYS A 71 27.99 -4.68 9.00
C LYS A 71 26.89 -3.68 8.63
N GLN A 72 27.25 -2.40 8.50
CA GLN A 72 26.30 -1.37 8.10
C GLN A 72 25.77 -1.61 6.68
N ALA A 73 26.64 -1.94 5.72
CA ALA A 73 26.25 -2.26 4.35
C ALA A 73 25.28 -3.46 4.27
N ARG A 74 25.49 -4.49 5.11
CA ARG A 74 24.55 -5.62 5.20
C ARG A 74 23.20 -5.21 5.79
N LYS A 75 23.20 -4.29 6.76
CA LYS A 75 21.96 -3.76 7.34
C LYS A 75 21.16 -2.96 6.31
N THR A 76 21.81 -2.04 5.60
CA THR A 76 21.16 -1.22 4.56
C THR A 76 20.65 -2.08 3.40
N LEU A 77 21.37 -3.14 3.01
CA LEU A 77 20.91 -4.04 1.97
C LEU A 77 19.59 -4.75 2.36
N ARG A 78 19.48 -5.23 3.61
CA ARG A 78 18.24 -5.85 4.11
C ARG A 78 17.07 -4.87 4.13
N GLU A 79 17.32 -3.62 4.50
CA GLU A 79 16.31 -2.56 4.50
C GLU A 79 15.84 -2.25 3.07
N ILE A 80 16.74 -2.21 2.09
CA ILE A 80 16.40 -2.06 0.67
C ILE A 80 15.51 -3.22 0.20
N ASP A 81 15.87 -4.46 0.54
CA ASP A 81 15.10 -5.64 0.14
C ASP A 81 13.70 -5.65 0.78
N GLN A 82 13.61 -5.24 2.05
CA GLN A 82 12.33 -5.08 2.74
C GLN A 82 11.45 -4.01 2.07
N LEU A 83 12.00 -2.82 1.82
CA LEU A 83 11.27 -1.74 1.15
C LEU A 83 10.81 -2.13 -0.26
N LYS A 84 11.61 -2.91 -1.00
CA LYS A 84 11.20 -3.46 -2.30
C LYS A 84 10.02 -4.42 -2.18
N ALA A 85 10.03 -5.30 -1.18
CA ALA A 85 8.92 -6.21 -0.93
C ALA A 85 7.64 -5.46 -0.52
N GLU A 86 7.75 -4.45 0.33
CA GLU A 86 6.64 -3.60 0.75
C GLU A 86 6.07 -2.80 -0.44
N ASN A 87 6.93 -2.18 -1.26
CA ASN A 87 6.52 -1.49 -2.48
C ASN A 87 5.81 -2.42 -3.47
N GLY A 88 6.30 -3.66 -3.64
CA GLY A 88 5.64 -4.66 -4.48
C GLY A 88 4.25 -5.04 -3.93
N SER A 89 4.12 -5.21 -2.61
CA SER A 89 2.83 -5.48 -1.98
C SER A 89 1.85 -4.32 -2.13
N LEU A 90 2.31 -3.07 -1.98
CA LEU A 90 1.48 -1.88 -2.15
C LEU A 90 1.02 -1.72 -3.60
N ALA A 91 1.90 -1.94 -4.58
CA ALA A 91 1.53 -1.91 -5.99
C ALA A 91 0.43 -2.93 -6.32
N ALA A 92 0.56 -4.17 -5.85
CA ALA A 92 -0.46 -5.20 -6.04
C ALA A 92 -1.81 -4.85 -5.37
N LYS A 93 -1.78 -4.21 -4.19
CA LYS A 93 -3.00 -3.72 -3.53
C LYS A 93 -3.68 -2.64 -4.36
N ILE A 94 -2.91 -1.68 -4.87
CA ILE A 94 -3.44 -0.59 -5.73
C ILE A 94 -4.12 -1.18 -6.97
N GLU A 95 -3.46 -2.13 -7.65
CA GLU A 95 -4.03 -2.80 -8.82
C GLU A 95 -5.35 -3.52 -8.51
N CYS A 96 -5.43 -4.21 -7.36
CA CYS A 96 -6.67 -4.86 -6.93
C CYS A 96 -7.80 -3.84 -6.63
N PHE A 97 -7.47 -2.70 -6.02
CA PHE A 97 -8.44 -1.63 -5.79
C PHE A 97 -8.94 -1.04 -7.12
N ASP A 98 -8.04 -0.76 -8.06
CA ASP A 98 -8.39 -0.20 -9.37
C ASP A 98 -9.31 -1.16 -10.16
N GLU A 99 -9.02 -2.47 -10.13
CA GLU A 99 -9.88 -3.49 -10.74
C GLU A 99 -11.25 -3.57 -10.06
N GLY A 100 -11.30 -3.54 -8.72
CA GLY A 100 -12.56 -3.51 -7.97
C GLY A 100 -13.41 -2.30 -8.32
N MET A 101 -12.79 -1.13 -8.47
CA MET A 101 -13.48 0.09 -8.88
C MET A 101 -13.98 0.04 -10.32
N ARG A 102 -13.20 -0.57 -11.24
CA ARG A 102 -13.61 -0.84 -12.62
C ARG A 102 -14.84 -1.75 -12.68
N ALA A 103 -14.89 -2.80 -11.86
CA ALA A 103 -16.03 -3.70 -11.76
C ALA A 103 -17.30 -3.00 -11.23
N ILE A 104 -17.17 -2.16 -10.19
CA ILE A 104 -18.30 -1.39 -9.63
C ILE A 104 -18.87 -0.46 -10.69
N ALA A 105 -18.02 0.34 -11.35
CA ALA A 105 -18.51 1.30 -12.31
C ALA A 105 -19.13 0.66 -13.56
N SER A 106 -18.60 -0.49 -14.01
CA SER A 106 -19.22 -1.32 -15.05
C SER A 106 -20.64 -1.74 -14.65
N THR A 107 -20.81 -2.19 -13.40
CA THR A 107 -22.13 -2.59 -12.85
C THR A 107 -23.11 -1.42 -12.78
N LEU A 108 -22.62 -0.23 -12.44
CA LEU A 108 -23.43 0.98 -12.33
C LEU A 108 -23.83 1.58 -13.69
N GLY A 109 -23.35 1.03 -14.81
CA GLY A 109 -23.65 1.56 -16.15
C GLY A 109 -23.12 2.98 -16.38
N ALA A 110 -22.17 3.43 -15.55
CA ALA A 110 -21.53 4.73 -15.70
C ALA A 110 -20.61 4.67 -16.92
N GLY A 111 -21.14 5.03 -18.09
CA GLY A 111 -20.42 4.99 -19.36
C GLY A 111 -19.06 5.73 -19.32
N GLY A 112 -18.13 5.27 -20.15
CA GLY A 112 -16.84 5.94 -20.37
C GLY A 112 -15.60 5.22 -19.79
N TYR A 113 -15.60 3.89 -19.71
CA TYR A 113 -14.42 3.11 -19.28
C TYR A 113 -13.41 2.81 -20.40
N ASN A 114 -13.40 3.61 -21.46
CA ASN A 114 -12.33 3.61 -22.46
C ASN A 114 -11.26 4.68 -22.18
N ALA A 115 -11.34 5.40 -21.07
CA ALA A 115 -10.26 6.31 -20.68
C ALA A 115 -9.11 5.48 -20.10
N GLU A 116 -7.95 5.54 -20.76
CA GLU A 116 -6.71 4.89 -20.30
C GLU A 116 -6.31 5.32 -18.87
N TYR A 117 -6.81 6.49 -18.43
CA TYR A 117 -6.62 7.03 -17.09
C TYR A 117 -7.92 7.63 -16.58
N LEU A 118 -8.36 7.18 -15.40
CA LEU A 118 -9.43 7.83 -14.62
C LEU A 118 -8.82 8.30 -13.31
N SER A 119 -8.98 9.58 -12.97
CA SER A 119 -8.59 10.02 -11.64
C SER A 119 -9.57 9.46 -10.60
N ALA A 120 -9.13 9.37 -9.34
CA ALA A 120 -10.01 8.97 -8.24
C ALA A 120 -11.23 9.91 -8.10
N ALA A 121 -11.09 11.19 -8.46
CA ALA A 121 -12.18 12.15 -8.44
C ALA A 121 -13.23 11.84 -9.52
N ASP A 122 -12.79 11.59 -10.75
CA ASP A 122 -13.69 11.24 -11.88
C ASP A 122 -14.49 9.96 -11.57
N LEU A 123 -13.84 9.02 -10.89
CA LEU A 123 -14.43 7.76 -10.49
C LEU A 123 -15.53 7.96 -9.44
N VAL A 124 -15.28 8.78 -8.42
CA VAL A 124 -16.27 9.12 -7.39
C VAL A 124 -17.49 9.78 -8.01
N GLU A 125 -17.28 10.69 -8.96
CA GLU A 125 -18.38 11.37 -9.67
C GLU A 125 -19.22 10.38 -10.49
N LYS A 126 -18.57 9.46 -11.21
CA LYS A 126 -19.26 8.41 -11.98
C LYS A 126 -20.04 7.45 -11.09
N VAL A 127 -19.45 7.02 -9.98
CA VAL A 127 -20.13 6.14 -9.01
C VAL A 127 -21.35 6.86 -8.44
N ARG A 128 -21.20 8.13 -8.02
CA ARG A 128 -22.31 8.93 -7.53
C ARG A 128 -23.43 9.03 -8.56
N TRP A 129 -23.12 9.35 -9.81
CA TRP A 129 -24.12 9.40 -10.88
C TRP A 129 -24.83 8.07 -11.07
N GLY A 130 -24.09 6.95 -11.06
CA GLY A 130 -24.67 5.61 -11.20
C GLY A 130 -25.59 5.23 -10.04
N VAL A 131 -25.23 5.61 -8.81
CA VAL A 131 -26.09 5.42 -7.63
C VAL A 131 -27.36 6.26 -7.74
N ASP A 132 -27.23 7.55 -8.05
CA ASP A 132 -28.37 8.46 -8.21
C ASP A 132 -29.32 7.92 -9.30
N HIS A 133 -28.78 7.47 -10.44
CA HIS A 133 -29.57 6.88 -11.52
C HIS A 133 -30.32 5.60 -11.11
N LEU A 134 -29.67 4.70 -10.36
CA LEU A 134 -30.31 3.48 -9.87
C LEU A 134 -31.44 3.81 -8.87
N CYS A 135 -31.22 4.77 -7.98
CA CYS A 135 -32.25 5.25 -7.06
C CYS A 135 -33.48 5.75 -7.84
N ASP A 136 -33.29 6.61 -8.84
CA ASP A 136 -34.39 7.12 -9.68
C ASP A 136 -35.16 6.00 -10.41
N VAL A 137 -34.44 4.99 -10.93
CA VAL A 137 -35.07 3.82 -11.57
C VAL A 137 -35.88 3.01 -10.55
N HIS A 138 -35.35 2.81 -9.34
CA HIS A 138 -36.04 2.08 -8.29
C HIS A 138 -37.28 2.81 -7.79
N GLU A 139 -37.22 4.12 -7.59
CA GLU A 139 -38.37 4.93 -7.17
C GLU A 139 -39.49 4.88 -8.20
N ARG A 140 -39.16 5.00 -9.50
CA ARG A 140 -40.13 4.84 -10.58
C ARG A 140 -40.79 3.47 -10.58
N ARG A 141 -39.99 2.39 -10.55
CA ARG A 141 -40.51 1.01 -10.50
C ARG A 141 -41.41 0.77 -9.29
N LEU A 142 -41.06 1.34 -8.14
CA LEU A 142 -41.85 1.23 -6.92
C LEU A 142 -43.15 2.03 -7.02
N GLY A 143 -43.13 3.19 -7.69
CA GLY A 143 -44.32 3.95 -8.06
C GLY A 143 -45.26 3.16 -8.97
N ASP A 144 -44.73 2.60 -10.05
CA ASP A 144 -45.48 1.79 -11.02
C ASP A 144 -46.11 0.57 -10.33
N ALA A 145 -45.34 -0.16 -9.52
CA ALA A 145 -45.82 -1.32 -8.78
C ALA A 145 -46.94 -0.96 -7.78
N LYS A 146 -46.84 0.21 -7.12
CA LYS A 146 -47.91 0.71 -6.23
C LYS A 146 -49.18 1.05 -7.01
N ALA A 147 -49.04 1.69 -8.16
CA ALA A 147 -50.17 2.04 -9.02
C ALA A 147 -50.88 0.78 -9.55
N GLU A 148 -50.11 -0.22 -10.01
CA GLU A 148 -50.64 -1.50 -10.46
C GLU A 148 -51.32 -2.27 -9.33
N ASN A 149 -50.70 -2.32 -8.14
CA ASN A 149 -51.29 -2.98 -6.98
C ASN A 149 -52.64 -2.35 -6.59
N GLU A 150 -52.74 -1.01 -6.61
CA GLU A 150 -53.98 -0.30 -6.33
C GLU A 150 -55.04 -0.54 -7.42
N ALA A 151 -54.65 -0.60 -8.69
CA ALA A 151 -55.55 -0.96 -9.78
C ALA A 151 -56.11 -2.39 -9.58
N LEU A 152 -55.23 -3.37 -9.33
CA LEU A 152 -55.62 -4.75 -9.05
C LEU A 152 -56.50 -4.87 -7.80
N ARG A 153 -56.24 -4.05 -6.77
CA ARG A 153 -57.07 -4.02 -5.56
C ARG A 153 -58.49 -3.57 -5.88
N LYS A 154 -58.64 -2.50 -6.68
CA LYS A 154 -59.95 -2.02 -7.15
C LYS A 154 -60.66 -3.03 -8.04
N ASP A 155 -59.94 -3.69 -8.94
CA ASP A 155 -60.49 -4.77 -9.77
C ASP A 155 -61.02 -5.91 -8.91
N ALA A 156 -60.22 -6.40 -7.97
CA ALA A 156 -60.62 -7.46 -7.06
C ALA A 156 -61.81 -7.07 -6.17
N GLU A 157 -61.93 -5.79 -5.82
CA GLU A 157 -63.08 -5.24 -5.10
C GLU A 157 -64.34 -5.24 -5.99
N ARG A 158 -64.24 -4.77 -7.24
CA ARG A 158 -65.31 -4.83 -8.24
C ARG A 158 -65.80 -6.26 -8.48
N TYR A 159 -64.89 -7.20 -8.66
CA TYR A 159 -65.24 -8.62 -8.85
C TYR A 159 -65.95 -9.20 -7.64
N ARG A 160 -65.47 -8.92 -6.42
CA ARG A 160 -66.11 -9.38 -5.18
C ARG A 160 -67.51 -8.78 -5.04
N TRP A 161 -67.67 -7.49 -5.32
CA TRP A 161 -68.98 -6.85 -5.27
C TRP A 161 -69.95 -7.45 -6.30
N LEU A 162 -69.52 -7.64 -7.55
CA LEU A 162 -70.34 -8.27 -8.58
C LEU A 162 -70.79 -9.69 -8.20
N ARG A 163 -69.89 -10.47 -7.61
CA ARG A 163 -70.17 -11.86 -7.21
C ARG A 163 -71.10 -11.93 -5.99
N ASP A 164 -70.83 -11.12 -4.97
CA ASP A 164 -71.41 -11.32 -3.63
C ASP A 164 -72.56 -10.34 -3.31
N ARG A 165 -72.59 -9.18 -3.97
CA ARG A 165 -73.48 -8.05 -3.60
C ARG A 165 -74.33 -7.50 -4.75
N CYS A 166 -74.01 -7.80 -6.00
CA CYS A 166 -74.78 -7.32 -7.14
C CYS A 166 -76.10 -8.10 -7.27
N GLY A 167 -77.20 -7.45 -6.89
CA GLY A 167 -78.55 -7.96 -7.06
C GLY A 167 -79.13 -7.68 -8.46
N ILE A 168 -80.36 -8.16 -8.69
CA ILE A 168 -81.07 -7.99 -9.96
C ILE A 168 -81.33 -6.50 -10.28
N VAL A 169 -81.54 -5.67 -9.25
CA VAL A 169 -81.82 -4.24 -9.41
C VAL A 169 -80.57 -3.51 -9.88
N GLU A 170 -79.45 -3.75 -9.22
CA GLU A 170 -78.13 -3.17 -9.55
C GLU A 170 -77.68 -3.61 -10.95
N TYR A 171 -77.86 -4.88 -11.30
CA TYR A 171 -77.56 -5.40 -12.63
C TYR A 171 -78.35 -4.70 -13.74
N LYS A 172 -79.66 -4.47 -13.54
CA LYS A 172 -80.50 -3.74 -14.50
C LYS A 172 -80.05 -2.29 -14.69
N VAL A 173 -79.55 -1.64 -13.64
CA VAL A 173 -79.01 -0.27 -13.72
C VAL A 173 -77.72 -0.25 -14.53
N ILE A 174 -76.80 -1.19 -14.29
CA ILE A 174 -75.55 -1.32 -15.05
C ILE A 174 -75.87 -1.60 -16.53
N ALA A 175 -76.68 -2.63 -16.82
CA ALA A 175 -77.06 -2.99 -18.19
C ALA A 175 -77.84 -1.89 -18.92
N GLY A 176 -78.74 -1.19 -18.22
CA GLY A 176 -79.52 -0.09 -18.77
C GLY A 176 -78.68 1.13 -19.13
N SER A 177 -77.59 1.39 -18.39
CA SER A 177 -76.67 2.50 -18.67
C SER A 177 -75.81 2.32 -19.94
N ILE A 178 -75.74 1.08 -20.45
CA ILE A 178 -74.90 0.70 -21.61
C ILE A 178 -75.67 0.76 -22.94
N GLY A 179 -77.01 0.74 -22.90
CA GLY A 179 -77.89 0.79 -24.07
C GLY A 179 -78.23 -0.59 -24.65
N PRO A 180 -79.42 -0.75 -25.28
CA PRO A 180 -79.88 -2.05 -25.76
C PRO A 180 -79.06 -2.56 -26.97
N GLY A 181 -78.61 -3.80 -26.91
CA GLY A 181 -77.93 -4.50 -28.02
C GLY A 181 -76.43 -4.21 -28.16
N MET A 182 -75.82 -3.44 -27.25
CA MET A 182 -74.39 -3.11 -27.29
C MET A 182 -73.63 -3.93 -26.23
N LEU A 183 -72.52 -4.57 -26.64
CA LEU A 183 -71.51 -5.04 -25.69
C LEU A 183 -70.68 -3.82 -25.24
N PRO A 184 -70.61 -3.51 -23.94
CA PRO A 184 -69.81 -2.38 -23.47
C PRO A 184 -68.32 -2.61 -23.75
N SER A 185 -67.57 -1.54 -24.00
CA SER A 185 -66.13 -1.59 -23.80
C SER A 185 -65.83 -1.82 -22.31
N GLY A 186 -64.71 -2.48 -21.99
CA GLY A 186 -64.31 -2.78 -20.61
C GLY A 186 -64.40 -1.54 -19.70
N GLU A 187 -63.85 -0.41 -20.15
CA GLU A 187 -63.88 0.87 -19.42
C GLU A 187 -65.29 1.39 -19.10
N LYS A 188 -66.24 1.28 -20.04
CA LYS A 188 -67.62 1.77 -19.82
C LYS A 188 -68.37 0.90 -18.81
N LEU A 189 -68.14 -0.41 -18.86
CA LEU A 189 -68.72 -1.35 -17.91
C LEU A 189 -68.17 -1.11 -16.50
N GLU A 190 -66.85 -0.95 -16.41
CA GLU A 190 -66.12 -0.62 -15.20
C GLU A 190 -66.64 0.65 -14.52
N MET A 191 -66.77 1.76 -15.27
CA MET A 191 -67.32 3.01 -14.76
C MET A 191 -68.77 2.86 -14.27
N ALA A 192 -69.60 2.08 -14.96
CA ALA A 192 -70.99 1.83 -14.56
C ALA A 192 -71.08 1.03 -13.26
N ILE A 193 -70.20 0.03 -13.09
CA ILE A 193 -70.07 -0.74 -11.84
C ILE A 193 -69.65 0.20 -10.69
N ASP A 194 -68.59 0.98 -10.87
CA ASP A 194 -68.09 1.92 -9.85
C ASP A 194 -69.15 2.94 -9.43
N ALA A 195 -69.94 3.46 -10.38
CA ALA A 195 -71.03 4.40 -10.11
C ALA A 195 -72.17 3.77 -9.29
N VAL A 196 -72.44 2.48 -9.44
CA VAL A 196 -73.44 1.77 -8.63
C VAL A 196 -72.87 1.40 -7.26
N MET A 197 -71.65 0.88 -7.19
CA MET A 197 -70.98 0.57 -5.90
C MET A 197 -70.94 1.79 -4.97
N SER A 198 -70.54 2.95 -5.49
CA SER A 198 -70.46 4.19 -4.71
C SER A 198 -71.81 4.69 -4.18
N LYS A 199 -72.94 4.29 -4.80
CA LYS A 199 -74.29 4.62 -4.31
C LYS A 199 -74.75 3.66 -3.22
N VAL A 200 -74.36 2.39 -3.30
CA VAL A 200 -74.70 1.35 -2.31
C VAL A 200 -73.95 1.58 -1.00
N GLU A 201 -72.72 2.11 -1.03
CA GLU A 201 -71.96 2.44 0.18
C GLU A 201 -72.45 3.69 0.94
N LYS A 202 -73.32 4.50 0.34
CA LYS A 202 -73.84 5.76 0.93
C LYS A 202 -75.22 5.59 1.60
N LEU A 203 -75.76 4.39 1.60
CA LEU A 203 -77.03 4.02 2.25
C LEU A 203 -76.75 3.20 3.51
#